data_AF-B8I6J9-F1
#
_entry.id   AF-B8I6J9-F1
#
_cell.length_a   1.000
_cell.length_b   1.000
_cell.length_c   1.000
_cell.angle_alpha   90.00
_cell.angle_beta   90.00
_cell.angle_gamma   90.00
#
_symmetry.space_group_name_H-M   'P 1'
#
loop_
_entity.id
_entity.type
_entity.pdbx_description
1 polymer ?
#
loop_
_entity_poly.entity_id
_entity_poly.type
_entity_poly.pdbx_seq_one_letter_code
_entity_poly.pdbx_strand_id
1 'polypeptide(L)'
;MKSKGLQDKGSITIEAAICLPFFILAVISFVFLIKVHFSHEIIQHAITGACNEMSVYSLIYYNTNAEELVGGLEKFCKSDKVSNAVGNSVLSQYIQEFGKDASDYVRVRTVLVPITKKLVRENLGTSSDNADIRLKNLSIRNGFDGIDFTHSRMAADGKSIDIVAEYKLEFPFLSQLLPGIKICQTASACIWAGEDGVNSLKYNSDETNTECVWNLGNIKRGREIRRLQGANLPFNFPVISKYENGTATSIKSLNLDKIYYHNTNNLEKKLKGYITKLQEFNGGKNGSVEIDSNQILRKELILVVPETDILPVQLQTLNKCVDIAREKGIYLKIVKAYGKQNNAENEVENAKGY
;
A
#
# COMPACT_ATOMS: atom_id res chain seq x y z
N MET A 1 95.17 1.64 19.91
CA MET A 1 94.14 0.79 20.52
C MET A 1 92.77 1.39 20.19
N LYS A 2 91.94 0.69 19.39
CA LYS A 2 90.58 1.13 19.04
C LYS A 2 89.68 0.98 20.27
N SER A 3 89.09 2.09 20.75
CA SER A 3 87.94 2.02 21.66
C SER A 3 86.75 1.43 20.90
N LYS A 4 86.43 0.17 21.17
CA LYS A 4 85.18 -0.45 20.71
C LYS A 4 84.03 0.24 21.44
N GLY A 5 83.22 0.98 20.67
CA GLY A 5 82.09 1.75 21.15
C GLY A 5 81.07 0.88 21.88
N LEU A 6 80.72 1.33 23.08
CA LEU A 6 79.46 1.01 23.75
C LEU A 6 78.38 1.92 23.15
N GLN A 7 77.80 1.54 22.02
CA GLN A 7 76.58 2.14 21.49
C GLN A 7 75.90 1.08 20.63
N ASP A 8 74.56 0.97 20.75
CA ASP A 8 73.63 0.15 19.94
C ASP A 8 72.80 -0.89 20.68
N LYS A 9 73.01 -1.14 21.98
CA LYS A 9 72.15 -2.10 22.72
C LYS A 9 70.79 -1.55 23.15
N GLY A 10 70.54 -0.24 23.01
CA GLY A 10 69.25 0.40 23.29
C GLY A 10 68.37 0.67 22.05
N SER A 11 68.93 0.58 20.83
CA SER A 11 68.22 0.96 19.60
C SER A 11 67.09 0.00 19.26
N ILE A 12 67.32 -1.31 19.41
CA ILE A 12 66.35 -2.37 19.07
C ILE A 12 65.06 -2.23 19.90
N THR A 13 65.16 -1.86 21.17
CA THR A 13 63.98 -1.68 22.04
C THR A 13 63.18 -0.44 21.65
N ILE A 14 63.84 0.65 21.27
CA ILE A 14 63.17 1.89 20.84
C ILE A 14 62.51 1.70 19.47
N GLU A 15 63.20 1.06 18.53
CA GLU A 15 62.65 0.72 17.21
C GLU A 15 61.44 -0.21 17.33
N ALA A 16 61.51 -1.23 18.19
CA ALA A 16 60.37 -2.11 18.47
C ALA A 16 59.21 -1.36 19.16
N ALA A 17 59.50 -0.44 20.08
CA ALA A 17 58.48 0.35 20.78
C ALA A 17 57.74 1.34 19.84
N ILE A 18 58.39 1.79 18.76
CA ILE A 18 57.76 2.61 17.74
C ILE A 18 57.04 1.74 16.70
N CYS A 19 57.66 0.65 16.24
CA CYS A 19 57.13 -0.20 15.19
C CYS A 19 55.85 -0.95 15.62
N LEU A 20 55.78 -1.43 16.86
CA LEU A 20 54.64 -2.20 17.37
C LEU A 20 53.31 -1.41 17.35
N PRO A 21 53.21 -0.16 17.86
CA PRO A 21 52.00 0.66 17.72
C PRO A 21 51.56 0.89 16.27
N PHE A 22 52.49 1.16 15.35
CA PHE A 22 52.16 1.34 13.93
C PHE A 22 51.63 0.06 13.30
N PHE A 23 52.25 -1.08 13.63
CA PHE A 23 51.79 -2.39 13.17
C PHE A 23 50.39 -2.71 13.70
N ILE A 24 50.12 -2.47 14.99
CA ILE A 24 48.80 -2.65 15.59
C ILE A 24 47.78 -1.73 14.90
N LEU A 25 48.12 -0.48 14.63
CA LEU A 25 47.25 0.46 13.92
C LEU A 25 46.91 -0.03 12.51
N ALA A 26 47.88 -0.59 11.79
CA ALA A 26 47.66 -1.20 10.47
C ALA A 26 46.72 -2.41 10.54
N VAL A 27 46.93 -3.32 11.51
CA VAL A 27 46.05 -4.49 11.70
C VAL A 27 44.63 -4.06 12.07
N ILE A 28 44.47 -3.10 12.97
CA ILE A 28 43.14 -2.61 13.36
C ILE A 28 42.45 -1.90 12.18
N SER A 29 43.20 -1.15 11.36
CA SER A 29 42.66 -0.56 10.14
C SER A 29 42.12 -1.63 9.18
N PHE A 30 42.83 -2.74 9.01
CA PHE A 30 42.38 -3.85 8.17
C PHE A 30 41.12 -4.53 8.73
N VAL A 31 41.09 -4.79 10.05
CA VAL A 31 39.90 -5.33 10.73
C VAL A 31 38.71 -4.38 10.59
N PHE A 32 38.94 -3.07 10.65
CA PHE A 32 37.89 -2.07 10.45
C PHE A 32 37.32 -2.13 9.03
N LEU A 33 38.15 -2.26 7.99
CA LEU A 33 37.68 -2.42 6.61
C LEU A 33 36.80 -3.67 6.46
N ILE A 34 37.21 -4.79 7.08
CA ILE A 34 36.39 -6.01 7.13
C ILE A 34 35.05 -5.75 7.81
N LYS A 35 35.04 -5.04 8.96
CA LYS A 35 33.79 -4.67 9.64
C LYS A 35 32.88 -3.79 8.79
N VAL A 36 33.44 -2.82 8.06
CA VAL A 36 32.68 -1.98 7.14
C VAL A 36 32.00 -2.84 6.08
N HIS A 37 32.71 -3.80 5.49
CA HIS A 37 32.15 -4.72 4.50
C HIS A 37 31.05 -5.61 5.08
N PHE A 38 31.25 -6.21 6.25
CA PHE A 38 30.19 -7.00 6.92
C PHE A 38 28.97 -6.15 7.28
N SER A 39 29.18 -4.91 7.74
CA SER A 39 28.08 -3.99 8.04
C SER A 39 27.28 -3.69 6.78
N HIS A 40 27.98 -3.42 5.67
CA HIS A 40 27.38 -3.19 4.37
C HIS A 40 26.53 -4.38 3.93
N GLU A 41 27.07 -5.60 3.93
CA GLU A 41 26.35 -6.82 3.52
C GLU A 41 25.10 -7.09 4.37
N ILE A 42 25.21 -6.95 5.70
CA ILE A 42 24.10 -7.24 6.62
C ILE A 42 22.95 -6.24 6.43
N ILE A 43 23.25 -4.95 6.32
CA ILE A 43 22.23 -3.94 6.06
C ILE A 43 21.65 -4.13 4.66
N GLN A 44 22.49 -4.36 3.65
CA GLN A 44 22.05 -4.53 2.26
C GLN A 44 21.08 -5.71 2.13
N HIS A 45 21.40 -6.86 2.74
CA HIS A 45 20.52 -8.02 2.78
C HIS A 45 19.18 -7.68 3.42
N ALA A 46 19.19 -6.96 4.54
CA ALA A 46 17.98 -6.61 5.27
C ALA A 46 17.07 -5.63 4.51
N ILE A 47 17.64 -4.57 3.91
CA ILE A 47 16.87 -3.62 3.09
C ILE A 47 16.37 -4.27 1.80
N THR A 48 17.11 -5.21 1.21
CA THR A 48 16.69 -5.92 0.00
C THR A 48 15.51 -6.85 0.30
N GLY A 49 15.57 -7.60 1.40
CA GLY A 49 14.46 -8.42 1.87
C GLY A 49 13.19 -7.59 2.10
N ALA A 50 13.32 -6.49 2.85
CA ALA A 50 12.23 -5.56 3.07
C ALA A 50 11.67 -4.95 1.77
N CYS A 51 12.55 -4.60 0.82
CA CYS A 51 12.15 -4.00 -0.46
C CYS A 51 11.36 -4.98 -1.32
N ASN A 52 11.78 -6.25 -1.37
CA ASN A 52 11.07 -7.30 -2.09
C ASN A 52 9.70 -7.61 -1.46
N GLU A 53 9.61 -7.64 -0.13
CA GLU A 53 8.32 -7.81 0.55
C GLU A 53 7.39 -6.63 0.24
N MET A 54 7.90 -5.39 0.30
CA MET A 54 7.11 -4.21 -0.04
C MET A 54 6.67 -4.17 -1.51
N SER A 55 7.49 -4.65 -2.45
CA SER A 55 7.19 -4.60 -3.89
C SER A 55 5.95 -5.41 -4.27
N VAL A 56 5.73 -6.53 -3.58
CA VAL A 56 4.56 -7.41 -3.74
C VAL A 56 3.28 -6.73 -3.24
N TYR A 57 3.36 -5.94 -2.17
CA TYR A 57 2.17 -5.35 -1.51
C TYR A 57 1.90 -3.90 -1.89
N SER A 58 2.84 -3.25 -2.58
CA SER A 58 2.73 -1.84 -2.97
C SER A 58 1.54 -1.53 -3.87
N LEU A 59 1.06 -2.48 -4.67
CA LEU A 59 -0.13 -2.28 -5.51
C LEU A 59 -1.40 -2.03 -4.66
N ILE A 60 -1.48 -2.64 -3.48
CA ILE A 60 -2.58 -2.40 -2.53
C ILE A 60 -2.46 -0.97 -2.02
N TYR A 61 -1.27 -0.56 -1.62
CA TYR A 61 -0.99 0.79 -1.14
C TYR A 61 -1.35 1.89 -2.14
N TYR A 62 -1.04 1.68 -3.42
CA TYR A 62 -1.28 2.69 -4.44
C TYR A 62 -2.76 2.84 -4.84
N ASN A 63 -3.54 1.76 -4.74
CA ASN A 63 -4.91 1.69 -5.24
C ASN A 63 -6.01 1.85 -4.18
N THR A 64 -5.68 1.78 -2.89
CA THR A 64 -6.69 1.81 -1.83
C THR A 64 -6.66 3.13 -1.06
N ASN A 65 -7.87 3.66 -0.78
CA ASN A 65 -8.00 4.71 0.21
C ASN A 65 -7.51 4.19 1.56
N ALA A 66 -7.05 5.13 2.36
CA ALA A 66 -6.66 4.97 3.75
C ALA A 66 -7.24 3.75 4.50
N GLU A 67 -8.56 3.65 4.54
CA GLU A 67 -9.28 2.67 5.35
C GLU A 67 -9.22 1.24 4.78
N GLU A 68 -9.16 1.07 3.46
CA GLU A 68 -8.93 -0.24 2.82
C GLU A 68 -7.46 -0.69 2.99
N LEU A 69 -6.54 0.27 3.06
CA LEU A 69 -5.12 0.06 3.36
C LEU A 69 -4.94 -0.52 4.77
N VAL A 70 -5.62 0.05 5.77
CA VAL A 70 -5.60 -0.46 7.16
C VAL A 70 -6.19 -1.87 7.25
N GLY A 71 -7.35 -2.13 6.62
CA GLY A 71 -7.97 -3.46 6.66
C GLY A 71 -7.21 -4.53 5.85
N GLY A 72 -6.56 -4.13 4.76
CA GLY A 72 -5.65 -4.98 3.98
C GLY A 72 -4.39 -5.32 4.77
N LEU A 73 -3.76 -4.30 5.37
CA LEU A 73 -2.64 -4.49 6.28
C LEU A 73 -3.04 -5.37 7.47
N GLU A 74 -4.16 -5.13 8.16
CA GLU A 74 -4.64 -5.98 9.26
C GLU A 74 -4.86 -7.44 8.86
N LYS A 75 -5.39 -7.71 7.66
CA LYS A 75 -5.58 -9.09 7.15
C LYS A 75 -4.27 -9.80 6.81
N PHE A 76 -3.28 -9.07 6.29
CA PHE A 76 -1.95 -9.63 5.97
C PHE A 76 -1.01 -9.67 7.20
N CYS A 77 -1.24 -8.79 8.19
CA CYS A 77 -0.52 -8.74 9.46
C CYS A 77 -0.95 -9.83 10.46
N LYS A 78 -1.86 -10.74 10.08
CA LYS A 78 -2.17 -11.97 10.81
C LYS A 78 -1.09 -13.06 10.70
N SER A 79 0.05 -12.77 10.07
CA SER A 79 1.31 -13.38 10.51
C SER A 79 1.67 -12.73 11.84
N ASP A 80 1.70 -13.49 12.95
CA ASP A 80 1.90 -13.03 14.34
C ASP A 80 3.02 -11.96 14.55
N LYS A 81 3.92 -11.84 13.57
CA LYS A 81 5.04 -10.89 13.52
C LYS A 81 4.63 -9.42 13.33
N VAL A 82 3.61 -9.10 12.51
CA VAL A 82 3.31 -7.71 12.13
C VAL A 82 2.24 -7.03 13.01
N SER A 83 1.27 -7.82 13.49
CA SER A 83 0.14 -7.42 14.36
C SER A 83 0.54 -6.52 15.54
N ASN A 84 1.62 -6.83 16.27
CA ASN A 84 2.05 -6.08 17.45
C ASN A 84 2.61 -4.67 17.17
N ALA A 85 2.92 -4.31 15.91
CA ALA A 85 3.32 -2.93 15.56
C ALA A 85 2.19 -2.12 14.91
N VAL A 86 1.20 -2.79 14.33
CA VAL A 86 -0.01 -2.14 13.78
C VAL A 86 -1.02 -1.85 14.90
N GLY A 87 -0.99 -2.65 15.99
CA GLY A 87 -1.90 -2.55 17.13
C GLY A 87 -1.84 -1.28 17.98
N ASN A 88 -0.85 -0.40 17.77
CA ASN A 88 -0.87 0.94 18.38
C ASN A 88 -1.33 1.95 17.31
N SER A 89 -2.59 2.37 17.44
CA SER A 89 -3.32 3.60 17.05
C SER A 89 -2.76 4.61 16.03
N VAL A 90 -1.46 4.65 15.79
CA VAL A 90 -0.70 5.67 15.06
C VAL A 90 -0.91 5.54 13.55
N LEU A 91 -0.83 4.32 13.00
CA LEU A 91 -0.96 4.09 11.55
C LEU A 91 -2.39 4.32 11.05
N SER A 92 -3.43 3.89 11.78
CA SER A 92 -4.82 4.07 11.36
C SER A 92 -5.24 5.54 11.31
N GLN A 93 -4.79 6.35 12.27
CA GLN A 93 -5.07 7.77 12.36
C GLN A 93 -4.37 8.56 11.24
N TYR A 94 -3.09 8.27 10.96
CA TYR A 94 -2.36 8.91 9.87
C TYR A 94 -2.81 8.45 8.48
N ILE A 95 -3.18 7.19 8.36
CA ILE A 95 -3.69 6.69 7.09
C ILE A 95 -5.03 7.37 6.77
N GLN A 96 -5.95 7.52 7.73
CA GLN A 96 -7.23 8.25 7.56
C GLN A 96 -7.08 9.73 7.19
N GLU A 97 -6.01 10.39 7.66
CA GLU A 97 -5.77 11.82 7.47
C GLU A 97 -5.09 12.16 6.13
N PHE A 98 -4.34 11.24 5.54
CA PHE A 98 -3.46 11.48 4.38
C PHE A 98 -3.79 10.60 3.16
N GLY A 99 -5.05 10.59 2.73
CA GLY A 99 -5.52 9.88 1.52
C GLY A 99 -4.76 10.20 0.22
N LYS A 100 -5.32 9.83 -0.94
CA LYS A 100 -4.65 9.88 -2.26
C LYS A 100 -4.19 11.28 -2.74
N ASP A 101 -4.37 12.32 -1.94
CA ASP A 101 -4.03 13.72 -2.21
C ASP A 101 -2.79 14.22 -1.44
N ALA A 102 -2.22 13.41 -0.54
CA ALA A 102 -0.99 13.78 0.17
C ALA A 102 0.25 13.69 -0.75
N SER A 103 1.17 14.66 -0.65
CA SER A 103 2.42 14.65 -1.42
C SER A 103 3.26 13.42 -1.11
N ASP A 104 4.04 12.94 -2.09
CA ASP A 104 4.89 11.74 -1.96
C ASP A 104 5.79 11.80 -0.71
N TYR A 105 6.25 13.00 -0.35
CA TYR A 105 7.06 13.23 0.85
C TYR A 105 6.32 12.92 2.16
N VAL A 106 5.04 13.29 2.25
CA VAL A 106 4.23 13.08 3.45
C VAL A 106 3.94 11.59 3.62
N ARG A 107 3.59 10.90 2.53
CA ARG A 107 3.31 9.45 2.52
C ARG A 107 4.52 8.60 2.89
N VAL A 108 5.69 8.99 2.40
CA VAL A 108 6.96 8.34 2.76
C VAL A 108 7.16 8.38 4.27
N ARG A 109 6.96 9.53 4.91
CA ARG A 109 7.18 9.70 6.34
C ARG A 109 6.11 9.02 7.20
N THR A 110 4.85 9.05 6.79
CA THR A 110 3.74 8.57 7.62
C THR A 110 3.50 7.07 7.54
N VAL A 111 3.81 6.43 6.41
CA VAL A 111 3.48 5.00 6.23
C VAL A 111 4.67 4.17 5.78
N LEU A 112 5.46 4.64 4.80
CA LEU A 112 6.58 3.85 4.29
C LEU A 112 7.65 3.62 5.37
N VAL A 113 8.11 4.69 6.02
CA VAL A 113 9.20 4.62 7.03
C VAL A 113 8.87 3.67 8.20
N PRO A 114 7.70 3.72 8.85
CA PRO A 114 7.37 2.78 9.93
C PRO A 114 7.39 1.31 9.49
N ILE A 115 6.84 1.01 8.31
CA ILE A 115 6.79 -0.36 7.78
C ILE A 115 8.20 -0.81 7.39
N THR A 116 8.98 0.05 6.73
CA THR A 116 10.39 -0.22 6.38
C THR A 116 11.18 -0.56 7.63
N LYS A 117 11.09 0.27 8.69
CA LYS A 117 11.78 0.01 9.96
C LYS A 117 11.45 -1.37 10.53
N LYS A 118 10.19 -1.78 10.43
CA LYS A 118 9.78 -3.10 10.92
C LYS A 118 10.34 -4.24 10.07
N LEU A 119 10.15 -4.20 8.76
CA LEU A 119 10.60 -5.27 7.86
C LEU A 119 12.11 -5.41 7.85
N VAL A 120 12.85 -4.30 7.87
CA VAL A 120 14.32 -4.33 7.96
C VAL A 120 14.75 -4.93 9.30
N ARG A 121 14.09 -4.58 10.41
CA ARG A 121 14.40 -5.14 11.73
C ARG A 121 14.18 -6.66 11.78
N GLU A 122 13.13 -7.17 11.16
CA GLU A 122 12.86 -8.61 11.07
C GLU A 122 13.91 -9.33 10.21
N ASN A 123 14.31 -8.73 9.09
CA ASN A 123 15.35 -9.27 8.21
C ASN A 123 16.77 -9.18 8.81
N LEU A 124 16.96 -8.43 9.90
CA LEU A 124 18.23 -8.38 10.66
C LEU A 124 18.34 -9.46 11.75
N GLY A 125 17.24 -10.07 12.21
CA GLY A 125 17.24 -11.13 13.21
C GLY A 125 15.87 -11.38 13.88
N THR A 126 15.72 -12.54 14.52
CA THR A 126 14.45 -13.04 15.10
C THR A 126 13.98 -12.36 16.40
N SER A 127 14.78 -11.48 17.02
CA SER A 127 14.37 -10.70 18.18
C SER A 127 14.92 -9.28 18.17
N SER A 128 14.17 -8.34 18.76
CA SER A 128 14.47 -6.90 18.79
C SER A 128 15.83 -6.60 19.44
N ASP A 129 16.15 -7.28 20.53
CA ASP A 129 17.41 -7.09 21.25
C ASP A 129 18.61 -7.61 20.46
N ASN A 130 18.44 -8.71 19.71
CA ASN A 130 19.52 -9.30 18.92
C ASN A 130 19.91 -8.43 17.73
N ALA A 131 18.96 -7.76 17.07
CA ALA A 131 19.25 -6.86 15.96
C ALA A 131 20.07 -5.64 16.42
N ASP A 132 19.67 -5.00 17.53
CA ASP A 132 20.35 -3.80 18.02
C ASP A 132 21.76 -4.11 18.55
N ILE A 133 21.92 -5.21 19.29
CA ILE A 133 23.23 -5.70 19.75
C ILE A 133 24.14 -6.00 18.55
N ARG A 134 23.62 -6.68 17.52
CA ARG A 134 24.38 -7.00 16.31
C ARG A 134 24.86 -5.76 15.57
N LEU A 135 24.01 -4.73 15.43
CA LEU A 135 24.37 -3.47 14.77
C LEU A 135 25.38 -2.65 15.57
N LYS A 136 25.25 -2.61 16.90
CA LYS A 136 26.25 -1.97 17.78
C LYS A 136 27.61 -2.65 17.68
N ASN A 137 27.65 -3.99 17.61
CA ASN A 137 28.90 -4.75 17.42
C ASN A 137 29.58 -4.46 16.07
N LEU A 138 28.80 -4.06 15.08
CA LEU A 138 29.25 -3.61 13.76
C LEU A 138 29.69 -2.14 13.74
N SER A 139 29.70 -1.46 14.88
CA SER A 139 30.10 -0.05 15.05
C SER A 139 29.12 0.95 14.42
N ILE A 140 27.85 0.57 14.26
CA ILE A 140 26.79 1.50 13.85
C ILE A 140 26.36 2.31 15.07
N ARG A 141 26.48 3.64 14.98
CA ARG A 141 26.05 4.56 16.04
C ARG A 141 24.56 4.34 16.35
N ASN A 142 24.20 4.21 17.62
CA ASN A 142 22.83 4.03 18.10
C ASN A 142 22.11 2.77 17.56
N GLY A 143 22.87 1.78 17.06
CA GLY A 143 22.31 0.52 16.58
C GLY A 143 21.24 0.71 15.50
N PHE A 144 20.07 0.09 15.69
CA PHE A 144 18.98 0.19 14.70
C PHE A 144 18.37 1.59 14.62
N ASP A 145 18.21 2.26 15.76
CA ASP A 145 17.60 3.60 15.81
C ASP A 145 18.49 4.69 15.19
N GLY A 146 19.76 4.39 14.97
CA GLY A 146 20.69 5.23 14.22
C GLY A 146 20.58 5.10 12.70
N ILE A 147 19.72 4.21 12.18
CA ILE A 147 19.48 4.05 10.74
C ILE A 147 18.29 4.92 10.34
N ASP A 148 18.55 5.88 9.46
CA ASP A 148 17.55 6.77 8.89
C ASP A 148 17.01 6.20 7.56
N PHE A 149 15.69 6.10 7.48
CA PHE A 149 14.96 5.62 6.30
C PHE A 149 14.17 6.73 5.60
N THR A 150 14.28 7.97 6.06
CA THR A 150 13.47 9.12 5.63
C THR A 150 13.59 9.41 4.13
N HIS A 151 14.71 9.07 3.51
CA HIS A 151 14.93 9.25 2.06
C HIS A 151 14.39 8.10 1.20
N SER A 152 13.74 7.09 1.78
CA SER A 152 13.07 6.04 1.04
C SER A 152 11.96 6.60 0.17
N ARG A 153 11.70 6.01 -0.99
CA ARG A 153 10.70 6.46 -1.96
C ARG A 153 9.80 5.29 -2.34
N MET A 154 8.55 5.59 -2.65
CA MET A 154 7.65 4.60 -3.22
C MET A 154 6.95 5.19 -4.43
N ALA A 155 7.04 4.48 -5.55
CA ALA A 155 6.43 4.84 -6.81
C ALA A 155 6.77 6.26 -7.31
N ALA A 156 7.93 6.81 -6.92
CA ALA A 156 8.37 8.14 -7.34
C ALA A 156 8.61 8.22 -8.86
N ASP A 157 9.10 7.13 -9.45
CA ASP A 157 9.22 6.90 -10.90
C ASP A 157 7.97 6.24 -11.50
N GLY A 158 6.95 6.01 -10.68
CA GLY A 158 5.75 5.28 -11.03
C GLY A 158 5.93 3.76 -11.17
N LYS A 159 7.08 3.17 -10.80
CA LYS A 159 7.36 1.74 -11.07
C LYS A 159 8.05 1.01 -9.93
N SER A 160 8.84 1.69 -9.10
CA SER A 160 9.71 1.05 -8.12
C SER A 160 9.48 1.55 -6.68
N ILE A 161 9.97 0.77 -5.73
CA ILE A 161 10.13 1.17 -4.34
C ILE A 161 11.62 1.23 -4.07
N ASP A 162 12.08 2.35 -3.50
CA ASP A 162 13.45 2.55 -3.06
C ASP A 162 13.48 2.59 -1.53
N ILE A 163 14.12 1.61 -0.90
CA ILE A 163 14.43 1.68 0.53
C ILE A 163 15.85 2.21 0.66
N VAL A 164 15.98 3.40 1.24
CA VAL A 164 17.28 4.06 1.49
C VAL A 164 17.58 3.96 2.97
N ALA A 165 18.72 3.38 3.32
CA ALA A 165 19.24 3.33 4.68
C ALA A 165 20.47 4.23 4.79
N GLU A 166 20.39 5.25 5.65
CA GLU A 166 21.53 6.10 5.99
C GLU A 166 21.95 5.87 7.44
N TYR A 167 23.23 5.59 7.67
CA TYR A 167 23.77 5.38 9.00
C TYR A 167 25.21 5.84 9.10
N LYS A 168 25.71 5.94 10.33
CA LYS A 168 27.10 6.34 10.61
C LYS A 168 27.85 5.19 11.27
N LEU A 169 28.97 4.80 10.67
CA LEU A 169 29.94 3.91 11.28
C LEU A 169 30.94 4.72 12.11
N GLU A 170 31.15 4.31 13.35
CA GLU A 170 32.15 4.90 14.22
C GLU A 170 33.45 4.11 14.17
N PHE A 171 34.56 4.83 14.25
CA PHE A 171 35.86 4.21 14.44
C PHE A 171 35.94 3.64 15.86
N PRO A 172 36.19 2.32 16.04
CA PRO A 172 36.09 1.69 17.36
C PRO A 172 37.00 2.29 18.44
N PHE A 173 38.16 2.81 18.05
CA PHE A 173 39.20 3.32 18.95
C PHE A 173 39.61 4.77 18.65
N LEU A 174 39.15 5.34 17.53
CA LEU A 174 39.42 6.72 17.11
C LEU A 174 38.15 7.56 17.02
N SER A 175 37.05 7.15 17.65
CA SER A 175 35.77 7.88 17.61
C SER A 175 35.86 9.31 18.15
N GLN A 176 36.83 9.59 19.04
CA GLN A 176 37.11 10.93 19.57
C GLN A 176 37.98 11.78 18.62
N LEU A 177 38.75 11.14 17.74
CA LEU A 177 39.72 11.81 16.86
C LEU A 177 39.21 11.97 15.42
N LEU A 178 38.46 10.99 14.92
CA LEU A 178 37.97 10.92 13.55
C LEU A 178 36.44 10.98 13.51
N PRO A 179 35.86 11.75 12.59
CA PRO A 179 34.42 11.75 12.39
C PRO A 179 33.95 10.39 11.89
N GLY A 180 32.76 9.95 12.31
CA GLY A 180 32.15 8.73 11.79
C GLY A 180 31.89 8.79 10.29
N ILE A 181 31.96 7.64 9.63
CA ILE A 181 31.75 7.51 8.19
C ILE A 181 30.25 7.39 7.93
N LYS A 182 29.68 8.32 7.14
CA LYS A 182 28.30 8.21 6.68
C LYS A 182 28.23 7.20 5.54
N ILE A 183 27.39 6.19 5.67
CA ILE A 183 27.07 5.22 4.63
C ILE A 183 25.62 5.40 4.22
N CYS A 184 25.39 5.42 2.91
CA CYS A 184 24.07 5.39 2.31
C CYS A 184 23.98 4.12 1.45
N GLN A 185 22.94 3.32 1.67
CA GLN A 185 22.65 2.12 0.89
C GLN A 185 21.21 2.18 0.39
N THR A 186 20.99 1.65 -0.82
CA THR A 186 19.67 1.61 -1.43
C THR A 186 19.37 0.20 -1.93
N ALA A 187 18.15 -0.25 -1.70
CA ALA A 187 17.56 -1.37 -2.40
C ALA A 187 16.34 -0.89 -3.18
N SER A 188 16.25 -1.31 -4.44
CA SER A 188 15.17 -0.95 -5.34
C SER A 188 14.52 -2.21 -5.91
N ALA A 189 13.18 -2.25 -5.90
CA ALA A 189 12.41 -3.34 -6.47
C ALA A 189 11.20 -2.81 -7.25
N CYS A 190 10.88 -3.46 -8.36
CA CYS A 190 9.71 -3.11 -9.17
C CYS A 190 8.43 -3.52 -8.48
N ILE A 191 7.47 -2.60 -8.43
CA ILE A 191 6.11 -2.86 -7.98
C ILE A 191 5.45 -3.81 -8.98
N TRP A 192 4.66 -4.76 -8.46
CA TRP A 192 3.88 -5.67 -9.29
C TRP A 192 2.66 -4.98 -9.92
N ALA A 193 2.91 -4.07 -10.87
CA ALA A 193 1.90 -3.21 -11.51
C ALA A 193 1.91 -3.25 -13.05
N GLY A 194 2.65 -4.19 -13.66
CA GLY A 194 2.79 -4.30 -15.12
C GLY A 194 3.82 -3.32 -15.71
N GLU A 195 3.97 -3.32 -17.04
CA GLU A 195 5.00 -2.57 -17.78
C GLU A 195 4.91 -1.04 -17.58
N ASP A 196 3.69 -0.55 -17.43
CA ASP A 196 3.36 0.85 -17.18
C ASP A 196 3.41 1.24 -15.69
N GLY A 197 3.75 0.29 -14.80
CA GLY A 197 3.78 0.49 -13.36
C GLY A 197 2.48 1.08 -12.80
N VAL A 198 2.60 1.91 -11.78
CA VAL A 198 1.45 2.66 -11.22
C VAL A 198 0.98 3.80 -12.14
N ASN A 199 1.66 4.10 -13.24
CA ASN A 199 1.17 5.06 -14.23
C ASN A 199 0.03 4.47 -15.07
N SER A 200 -0.05 3.14 -15.25
CA SER A 200 -1.29 2.48 -15.72
C SER A 200 -2.50 2.79 -14.83
N LEU A 201 -2.24 3.14 -13.57
CA LEU A 201 -3.23 3.52 -12.58
C LEU A 201 -3.44 5.05 -12.53
N LYS A 202 -2.48 5.86 -13.02
CA LYS A 202 -2.59 7.33 -13.23
C LYS A 202 -3.29 7.72 -14.54
N TYR A 203 -3.31 6.84 -15.55
CA TYR A 203 -4.17 6.93 -16.73
C TYR A 203 -5.68 6.95 -16.39
N ASN A 204 -6.06 7.04 -15.10
CA ASN A 204 -7.42 7.20 -14.60
C ASN A 204 -7.54 8.29 -13.51
N SER A 205 -6.54 9.12 -13.26
CA SER A 205 -6.64 10.14 -12.19
C SER A 205 -6.08 11.52 -12.49
N ASP A 206 -5.32 11.73 -13.57
CA ASP A 206 -4.88 13.07 -13.97
C ASP A 206 -5.09 13.31 -15.46
N GLU A 207 -6.34 13.34 -15.86
CA GLU A 207 -6.76 14.24 -16.93
C GLU A 207 -8.10 14.83 -16.49
N THR A 208 -8.15 16.15 -16.36
CA THR A 208 -9.38 16.92 -16.57
C THR A 208 -9.77 16.85 -18.05
N ASN A 209 -9.94 15.63 -18.54
CA ASN A 209 -10.72 15.29 -19.69
C ASN A 209 -11.81 14.41 -19.09
N THR A 210 -13.01 14.96 -18.97
CA THR A 210 -14.21 14.32 -18.42
C THR A 210 -14.51 13.02 -19.17
N GLU A 211 -13.78 11.95 -18.85
CA GLU A 211 -14.13 10.60 -19.28
C GLU A 211 -15.44 10.27 -18.59
N CYS A 212 -16.47 10.08 -19.40
CA CYS A 212 -17.78 9.66 -18.95
C CYS A 212 -17.65 8.43 -18.04
N VAL A 213 -18.30 8.44 -16.88
CA VAL A 213 -18.25 7.36 -15.88
C VAL A 213 -18.62 5.99 -16.48
N TRP A 214 -19.37 6.00 -17.59
CA TRP A 214 -19.77 4.80 -18.33
C TRP A 214 -18.68 4.19 -19.20
N ASN A 215 -17.63 4.94 -19.56
CA ASN A 215 -16.45 4.45 -20.27
C ASN A 215 -15.49 3.72 -19.32
N LEU A 216 -15.63 3.92 -18.00
CA LEU A 216 -14.80 3.23 -17.01
C LEU A 216 -15.13 1.73 -16.95
N GLY A 217 -14.09 0.92 -16.69
CA GLY A 217 -14.24 -0.51 -16.42
C GLY A 217 -15.21 -0.78 -15.23
N ASN A 218 -15.89 -1.94 -15.25
CA ASN A 218 -17.01 -2.24 -14.34
C ASN A 218 -16.77 -1.94 -12.85
N ILE A 219 -15.57 -2.25 -12.34
CA ILE A 219 -15.20 -2.02 -10.94
C ILE A 219 -15.01 -0.52 -10.65
N LYS A 220 -14.25 0.18 -11.51
CA LYS A 220 -14.00 1.63 -11.39
C LYS A 220 -15.29 2.42 -11.50
N ARG A 221 -16.13 2.11 -12.50
CA ARG A 221 -17.47 2.67 -12.65
C ARG A 221 -18.32 2.49 -11.40
N GLY A 222 -18.39 1.27 -10.87
CA GLY A 222 -19.17 0.97 -9.68
C GLY A 222 -18.70 1.74 -8.44
N ARG A 223 -17.39 1.96 -8.30
CA ARG A 223 -16.79 2.75 -7.22
C ARG A 223 -17.13 4.24 -7.36
N GLU A 224 -16.94 4.78 -8.56
CA GLU A 224 -17.17 6.21 -8.82
C GLU A 224 -18.65 6.58 -8.68
N ILE A 225 -19.55 5.75 -9.20
CA ILE A 225 -21.00 5.95 -9.02
C ILE A 225 -21.41 5.90 -7.55
N ARG A 226 -20.83 5.01 -6.74
CA ARG A 226 -21.09 4.97 -5.29
C ARG A 226 -20.66 6.28 -4.62
N ARG A 227 -19.47 6.79 -4.95
CA ARG A 227 -18.96 8.06 -4.45
C ARG A 227 -19.90 9.22 -4.80
N LEU A 228 -20.29 9.33 -6.07
CA LEU A 228 -21.19 10.38 -6.56
C LEU A 228 -22.60 10.28 -5.95
N GLN A 229 -23.06 9.08 -5.59
CA GLN A 229 -24.33 8.84 -4.91
C GLN A 229 -24.25 8.97 -3.36
N GLY A 230 -23.10 9.40 -2.82
CA GLY A 230 -22.93 9.65 -1.38
C GLY A 230 -22.87 8.39 -0.53
N ALA A 231 -22.26 7.32 -1.04
CA ALA A 231 -21.95 6.13 -0.25
C ALA A 231 -21.07 6.49 0.97
N ASN A 232 -21.44 6.00 2.16
CA ASN A 232 -20.75 6.27 3.43
C ASN A 232 -20.31 4.99 4.15
N LEU A 233 -20.44 3.82 3.52
CA LEU A 233 -19.96 2.55 4.05
C LEU A 233 -18.70 2.08 3.32
N PRO A 234 -17.86 1.25 3.97
CA PRO A 234 -16.72 0.61 3.32
C PRO A 234 -17.11 -0.07 2.00
N PHE A 235 -16.28 -0.02 0.97
CA PHE A 235 -16.63 -0.54 -0.36
C PHE A 235 -17.01 -2.04 -0.36
N ASN A 236 -16.36 -2.81 0.51
CA ASN A 236 -16.60 -4.24 0.71
C ASN A 236 -17.62 -4.54 1.81
N PHE A 237 -18.32 -3.53 2.33
CA PHE A 237 -19.39 -3.75 3.30
C PHE A 237 -20.46 -4.66 2.65
N PRO A 238 -20.97 -5.68 3.36
CA PRO A 238 -21.88 -6.64 2.77
C PRO A 238 -23.14 -5.98 2.22
N VAL A 239 -23.45 -6.25 0.95
CA VAL A 239 -24.71 -5.89 0.25
C VAL A 239 -24.96 -4.39 0.03
N ILE A 240 -24.91 -3.58 1.08
CA ILE A 240 -25.25 -2.16 1.10
C ILE A 240 -24.00 -1.28 0.90
N SER A 241 -24.22 -0.01 0.59
CA SER A 241 -23.15 0.96 0.32
C SER A 241 -23.36 2.29 1.04
N LYS A 242 -24.57 2.55 1.51
CA LYS A 242 -24.90 3.69 2.35
C LYS A 242 -25.84 3.25 3.48
N TYR A 243 -25.63 3.78 4.67
CA TYR A 243 -26.56 3.66 5.78
C TYR A 243 -26.72 5.01 6.47
N GLU A 244 -27.95 5.48 6.58
CA GLU A 244 -28.28 6.80 7.16
C GLU A 244 -29.70 6.76 7.73
N ASN A 245 -29.88 7.22 8.97
CA ASN A 245 -31.18 7.37 9.63
C ASN A 245 -32.09 6.13 9.53
N GLY A 246 -31.53 4.93 9.76
CA GLY A 246 -32.28 3.68 9.69
C GLY A 246 -32.52 3.13 8.27
N THR A 247 -32.02 3.78 7.23
CA THR A 247 -32.19 3.34 5.84
C THR A 247 -30.92 2.68 5.33
N ALA A 248 -31.02 1.41 4.95
CA ALA A 248 -29.95 0.64 4.37
C ALA A 248 -30.05 0.67 2.83
N THR A 249 -29.12 1.38 2.18
CA THR A 249 -29.16 1.65 0.74
C THR A 249 -28.07 0.86 0.01
N SER A 250 -28.46 0.07 -0.99
CA SER A 250 -27.55 -0.59 -1.93
C SER A 250 -27.49 0.23 -3.22
N ILE A 251 -26.28 0.66 -3.61
CA ILE A 251 -26.06 1.42 -4.85
C ILE A 251 -25.44 0.47 -5.89
N LYS A 252 -26.10 0.31 -7.03
CA LYS A 252 -25.65 -0.51 -8.16
C LYS A 252 -25.65 0.29 -9.45
N SER A 253 -24.65 0.06 -10.29
CA SER A 253 -24.57 0.59 -11.65
C SER A 253 -24.86 -0.51 -12.66
N LEU A 254 -25.70 -0.23 -13.65
CA LEU A 254 -26.02 -1.17 -14.72
C LEU A 254 -26.10 -0.43 -16.06
N ASN A 255 -25.23 -0.78 -17.02
CA ASN A 255 -25.33 -0.25 -18.36
C ASN A 255 -26.37 -1.06 -19.15
N LEU A 256 -27.47 -0.42 -19.55
CA LEU A 256 -28.58 -1.05 -20.27
C LEU A 256 -28.30 -1.25 -21.77
N ASP A 257 -27.31 -0.56 -22.34
CA ASP A 257 -26.94 -0.62 -23.76
C ASP A 257 -26.10 -1.86 -24.11
N LYS A 258 -25.64 -2.61 -23.09
CA LYS A 258 -24.94 -3.87 -23.35
C LYS A 258 -25.90 -4.88 -23.95
N ILE A 259 -25.50 -5.50 -25.05
CA ILE A 259 -26.28 -6.55 -25.76
C ILE A 259 -26.82 -7.62 -24.80
N TYR A 260 -26.03 -7.99 -23.78
CA TYR A 260 -26.43 -8.94 -22.74
C TYR A 260 -27.74 -8.56 -22.02
N TYR A 261 -28.00 -7.27 -21.81
CA TYR A 261 -29.19 -6.72 -21.14
C TYR A 261 -30.29 -6.23 -22.10
N HIS A 262 -30.07 -6.29 -23.42
CA HIS A 262 -31.18 -6.21 -24.39
C HIS A 262 -32.10 -7.43 -24.25
N ASN A 263 -31.55 -8.57 -23.82
CA ASN A 263 -32.34 -9.72 -23.38
C ASN A 263 -32.99 -9.42 -22.03
N THR A 264 -34.31 -9.22 -22.03
CA THR A 264 -35.10 -8.86 -20.86
C THR A 264 -35.05 -9.90 -19.73
N ASN A 265 -34.90 -11.18 -20.05
CA ASN A 265 -34.76 -12.24 -19.03
C ASN A 265 -33.45 -12.08 -18.24
N ASN A 266 -32.36 -11.70 -18.91
CA ASN A 266 -31.07 -11.46 -18.25
C ASN A 266 -31.14 -10.21 -17.36
N LEU A 267 -31.77 -9.15 -17.86
CA LEU A 267 -32.01 -7.92 -17.10
C LEU A 267 -32.85 -8.21 -15.85
N GLU A 268 -33.98 -8.88 -16.00
CA GLU A 268 -34.87 -9.25 -14.90
C GLU A 268 -34.14 -10.12 -13.87
N LYS A 269 -33.41 -11.16 -14.32
CA LYS A 269 -32.63 -12.03 -13.44
C LYS A 269 -31.58 -11.24 -12.65
N LYS A 270 -30.92 -10.27 -13.27
CA LYS A 270 -29.89 -9.45 -12.63
C LYS A 270 -30.48 -8.54 -11.54
N LEU A 271 -31.57 -7.84 -11.85
CA LEU A 271 -32.25 -6.98 -10.88
C LEU A 271 -32.84 -7.79 -9.72
N LYS A 272 -33.52 -8.91 -10.02
CA LYS A 272 -34.01 -9.83 -8.98
C LYS A 272 -32.90 -10.28 -8.05
N GLY A 273 -31.71 -10.59 -8.58
CA GLY A 273 -30.54 -10.93 -7.77
C GLY A 273 -30.11 -9.80 -6.82
N TYR A 274 -30.19 -8.54 -7.23
CA TYR A 274 -29.91 -7.40 -6.33
C TYR A 274 -30.99 -7.22 -5.27
N ILE A 275 -32.27 -7.34 -5.66
CA ILE A 275 -33.42 -7.24 -4.76
C ILE A 275 -33.36 -8.34 -3.70
N THR A 276 -33.15 -9.60 -4.09
CA THR A 276 -33.05 -10.74 -3.16
C THR A 276 -31.90 -10.56 -2.17
N LYS A 277 -30.70 -10.17 -2.64
CA LYS A 277 -29.56 -9.92 -1.74
C LYS A 277 -29.85 -8.84 -0.70
N LEU A 278 -30.52 -7.76 -1.10
CA LEU A 278 -30.91 -6.70 -0.18
C LEU A 278 -32.03 -7.15 0.76
N GLN A 279 -32.97 -7.95 0.27
CA GLN A 279 -34.04 -8.53 1.08
C GLN A 279 -33.47 -9.41 2.21
N GLU A 280 -32.49 -10.25 1.90
CA GLU A 280 -31.84 -11.18 2.84
C GLU A 280 -30.86 -10.49 3.80
N PHE A 281 -30.47 -9.25 3.53
CA PHE A 281 -29.52 -8.52 4.37
C PHE A 281 -30.12 -8.17 5.73
N ASN A 282 -29.54 -8.68 6.81
CA ASN A 282 -30.00 -8.50 8.19
C ASN A 282 -28.90 -7.90 9.07
N GLY A 283 -28.12 -6.96 8.53
CA GLY A 283 -26.96 -6.40 9.22
C GLY A 283 -25.65 -7.03 8.78
N GLY A 284 -24.54 -6.41 9.19
CA GLY A 284 -23.21 -6.83 8.80
C GLY A 284 -22.13 -6.01 9.46
N LYS A 285 -20.90 -6.53 9.41
CA LYS A 285 -19.72 -5.91 9.99
C LYS A 285 -18.59 -5.87 8.96
N ASN A 286 -17.89 -4.74 8.90
CA ASN A 286 -16.66 -4.62 8.14
C ASN A 286 -15.73 -3.61 8.83
N GLY A 287 -14.57 -4.07 9.29
CA GLY A 287 -13.66 -3.28 10.11
C GLY A 287 -14.33 -2.85 11.42
N SER A 288 -14.26 -1.56 11.71
CA SER A 288 -14.90 -0.92 12.87
C SER A 288 -16.38 -0.59 12.68
N VAL A 289 -16.92 -0.72 11.46
CA VAL A 289 -18.32 -0.39 11.16
C VAL A 289 -19.18 -1.64 11.28
N GLU A 290 -20.20 -1.56 12.13
CA GLU A 290 -21.17 -2.62 12.39
C GLU A 290 -22.58 -2.05 12.31
N ILE A 291 -23.47 -2.74 11.60
CA ILE A 291 -24.88 -2.39 11.49
C ILE A 291 -25.69 -3.61 11.89
N ASP A 292 -26.46 -3.46 12.96
CA ASP A 292 -27.35 -4.49 13.47
C ASP A 292 -28.69 -4.52 12.72
N SER A 293 -29.35 -5.69 12.71
CA SER A 293 -30.64 -5.86 12.06
C SER A 293 -31.72 -4.92 12.60
N ASN A 294 -31.71 -4.67 13.92
CA ASN A 294 -32.66 -3.78 14.61
C ASN A 294 -32.50 -2.30 14.23
N GLN A 295 -31.34 -1.91 13.69
CA GLN A 295 -31.08 -0.56 13.22
C GLN A 295 -31.63 -0.34 11.79
N ILE A 296 -32.05 -1.40 11.09
CA ILE A 296 -32.54 -1.31 9.70
C ILE A 296 -34.06 -1.16 9.70
N LEU A 297 -34.54 0.06 9.50
CA LEU A 297 -35.96 0.40 9.41
C LEU A 297 -36.47 0.32 7.97
N ARG A 298 -35.63 0.66 6.99
CA ARG A 298 -35.98 0.71 5.56
C ARG A 298 -34.85 0.18 4.70
N LYS A 299 -35.19 -0.37 3.54
CA LYS A 299 -34.24 -0.85 2.55
C LYS A 299 -34.48 -0.14 1.21
N GLU A 300 -33.40 0.36 0.62
CA GLU A 300 -33.43 1.07 -0.64
C GLU A 300 -32.41 0.47 -1.61
N LEU A 301 -32.81 0.31 -2.87
CA LEU A 301 -31.91 -0.06 -3.97
C LEU A 301 -31.88 1.10 -4.96
N ILE A 302 -30.73 1.75 -5.09
CA ILE A 302 -30.48 2.78 -6.12
C ILE A 302 -29.80 2.09 -7.30
N LEU A 303 -30.52 2.00 -8.41
CA LEU A 303 -30.01 1.50 -9.68
C LEU A 303 -29.66 2.69 -10.58
N VAL A 304 -28.37 2.94 -10.75
CA VAL A 304 -27.86 3.97 -11.64
C VAL A 304 -27.66 3.37 -13.03
N VAL A 305 -28.21 4.03 -14.05
CA VAL A 305 -28.16 3.64 -15.47
C VAL A 305 -27.69 4.83 -16.31
N PRO A 306 -27.11 4.63 -17.50
CA PRO A 306 -26.66 5.73 -18.33
C PRO A 306 -27.84 6.59 -18.81
N GLU A 307 -27.53 7.80 -19.25
CA GLU A 307 -28.45 8.73 -19.89
C GLU A 307 -28.72 8.32 -21.35
N THR A 308 -29.08 7.04 -21.53
CA THR A 308 -29.53 6.50 -22.81
C THR A 308 -31.03 6.28 -22.83
N ASP A 309 -31.54 6.10 -24.05
CA ASP A 309 -32.93 5.77 -24.29
C ASP A 309 -33.17 4.34 -23.81
N ILE A 310 -34.13 4.20 -22.89
CA ILE A 310 -34.53 2.89 -22.39
C ILE A 310 -35.56 2.35 -23.36
N LEU A 311 -35.27 1.20 -23.98
CA LEU A 311 -36.20 0.56 -24.90
C LEU A 311 -37.53 0.23 -24.18
N PRO A 312 -38.69 0.32 -24.84
CA PRO A 312 -39.99 0.05 -24.21
C PRO A 312 -40.05 -1.31 -23.49
N VAL A 313 -39.44 -2.35 -24.06
CA VAL A 313 -39.36 -3.70 -23.47
C VAL A 313 -38.49 -3.75 -22.20
N GLN A 314 -37.41 -2.95 -22.16
CA GLN A 314 -36.59 -2.81 -20.97
C GLN A 314 -37.33 -2.02 -19.89
N LEU A 315 -38.04 -0.95 -20.27
CA LEU A 315 -38.85 -0.15 -19.35
C LEU A 315 -39.94 -1.00 -18.66
N GLN A 316 -40.65 -1.84 -19.42
CA GLN A 316 -41.61 -2.81 -18.87
C GLN A 316 -40.95 -3.76 -17.85
N THR A 317 -39.77 -4.27 -18.18
CA THR A 317 -39.00 -5.16 -17.29
C THR A 317 -38.54 -4.45 -16.01
N LEU A 318 -38.11 -3.19 -16.12
CA LEU A 318 -37.71 -2.36 -14.99
C LEU A 318 -38.90 -2.06 -14.08
N ASN A 319 -40.05 -1.69 -14.64
CA ASN A 319 -41.28 -1.44 -13.87
C ASN A 319 -41.73 -2.70 -13.12
N LYS A 320 -41.72 -3.86 -13.79
CA LYS A 320 -41.98 -5.16 -13.14
C LYS A 320 -41.03 -5.41 -11.96
N CYS A 321 -39.74 -5.08 -12.10
CA CYS A 321 -38.78 -5.22 -10.99
C CYS A 321 -39.01 -4.22 -9.85
N VAL A 322 -39.51 -3.01 -10.16
CA VAL A 322 -39.93 -2.02 -9.14
C VAL A 322 -41.10 -2.55 -8.32
N ASP A 323 -42.09 -3.18 -8.97
CA ASP A 323 -43.23 -3.78 -8.27
C ASP A 323 -42.79 -4.95 -7.37
N ILE A 324 -41.93 -5.84 -7.87
CA ILE A 324 -41.36 -6.95 -7.09
C ILE A 324 -40.54 -6.44 -5.89
N ALA A 325 -39.77 -5.36 -6.07
CA ALA A 325 -39.03 -4.75 -4.96
C ALA A 325 -39.99 -4.19 -3.90
N ARG A 326 -41.06 -3.51 -4.34
CA ARG A 326 -42.08 -2.94 -3.45
C ARG A 326 -42.80 -4.02 -2.65
N GLU A 327 -43.19 -5.12 -3.27
CA GLU A 327 -43.79 -6.29 -2.60
C GLU A 327 -42.86 -6.88 -1.52
N LYS A 328 -41.54 -6.75 -1.70
CA LYS A 328 -40.52 -7.20 -0.75
C LYS A 328 -40.11 -6.13 0.27
N GLY A 329 -40.82 -5.00 0.32
CA GLY A 329 -40.53 -3.90 1.25
C GLY A 329 -39.26 -3.11 0.91
N ILE A 330 -38.79 -3.18 -0.34
CA ILE A 330 -37.60 -2.46 -0.82
C ILE A 330 -38.02 -1.34 -1.75
N TYR A 331 -37.54 -0.12 -1.49
CA TYR A 331 -37.72 1.00 -2.40
C TYR A 331 -36.66 0.94 -3.51
N LEU A 332 -37.06 0.61 -4.75
CA LEU A 332 -36.17 0.61 -5.91
C LEU A 332 -36.27 1.95 -6.64
N LYS A 333 -35.18 2.72 -6.63
CA LYS A 333 -35.04 4.00 -7.35
C LYS A 333 -34.13 3.82 -8.55
N ILE A 334 -34.63 4.13 -9.74
CA ILE A 334 -33.83 4.11 -10.98
C ILE A 334 -33.39 5.54 -11.28
N VAL A 335 -32.09 5.76 -11.45
CA VAL A 335 -31.49 7.07 -11.68
C VAL A 335 -30.72 7.04 -12.99
N LYS A 336 -31.14 7.84 -13.97
CA LYS A 336 -30.34 8.15 -15.17
C LYS A 336 -29.36 9.25 -14.82
N ALA A 337 -28.06 8.98 -14.91
CA ALA A 337 -27.04 9.97 -14.56
C ALA A 337 -25.67 9.68 -15.18
N TYR A 338 -24.83 10.71 -15.14
CA TYR A 338 -23.40 10.66 -15.42
C TYR A 338 -23.07 10.36 -16.90
N GLY A 339 -23.95 10.77 -17.82
CA GLY A 339 -23.77 10.66 -19.26
C GLY A 339 -24.06 9.26 -19.84
N LYS A 340 -23.51 8.98 -21.03
CA LYS A 340 -23.66 7.72 -21.77
C LYS A 340 -22.32 7.17 -22.24
N GLN A 341 -22.19 5.86 -22.43
CA GLN A 341 -20.95 5.25 -22.90
C GLN A 341 -20.68 5.67 -24.36
N ASN A 342 -19.44 6.07 -24.68
CA ASN A 342 -19.04 6.41 -26.04
C ASN A 342 -18.83 5.11 -26.84
N ASN A 343 -19.44 5.02 -28.02
CA ASN A 343 -19.48 3.79 -28.85
C ASN A 343 -18.15 3.39 -29.53
N ALA A 344 -16.99 3.89 -29.09
CA ALA A 344 -15.71 3.58 -29.74
C ALA A 344 -15.26 2.11 -29.54
N GLU A 345 -15.76 1.42 -28.51
CA GLU A 345 -15.40 0.01 -28.25
C GLU A 345 -16.32 -1.01 -28.95
N ASN A 346 -17.47 -0.60 -29.48
CA ASN A 346 -18.38 -1.51 -30.17
C ASN A 346 -17.84 -1.99 -31.53
N GLU A 347 -16.81 -1.35 -32.09
CA GLU A 347 -16.16 -1.83 -33.33
C GLU A 347 -15.18 -3.00 -33.09
N VAL A 348 -14.65 -3.15 -31.88
CA VAL A 348 -13.64 -4.21 -31.58
C VAL A 348 -14.30 -5.54 -31.19
N GLU A 349 -15.46 -5.53 -30.52
CA GLU A 349 -16.23 -6.76 -30.28
C GLU A 349 -16.88 -7.30 -31.57
N ASN A 350 -17.20 -6.43 -32.54
CA ASN A 350 -17.70 -6.84 -33.86
C ASN A 350 -16.65 -7.53 -34.75
N ALA A 351 -15.36 -7.45 -34.41
CA ALA A 351 -14.27 -8.08 -35.16
C ALA A 351 -13.85 -9.47 -34.63
N LYS A 352 -14.39 -9.92 -33.49
CA LYS A 352 -14.08 -11.24 -32.90
C LYS A 352 -15.22 -12.25 -32.99
N GLY A 353 -16.26 -11.92 -33.75
CA GLY A 353 -17.41 -12.78 -34.01
C GLY A 353 -17.60 -13.06 -35.49
N TYR A 354 -16.58 -13.64 -36.14
CA TYR A 354 -16.72 -14.42 -37.38
C TYR A 354 -15.91 -15.70 -37.27
#